data_AF-A0A7S0IPD9-F1
#
_entry.id   AF-A0A7S0IPD9-F1
#
_cell.length_a   1.000
_cell.length_b   1.000
_cell.length_c   1.000
_cell.angle_alpha   90.00
_cell.angle_beta   90.00
_cell.angle_gamma   90.00
#
_symmetry.space_group_name_H-M   'P 1'
#
loop_
_entity.id
_entity.type
_entity.pdbx_description
1 polymer ?
#
loop_
_entity_poly.entity_id
_entity_poly.type
_entity_poly.pdbx_seq_one_letter_code
_entity_poly.pdbx_strand_id
1 'polypeptide(L)'
;PRVFWFPHFLTDEECEALKRLGAPRLRPSGLTGNQRRTSVRSSGVHALDMHEMQMPVAAALQARIATETKLPIELFETIEVQQYRSADAGGGEGGDKYQPHYDSTSGRQ
;
A
#
# COMPACT_ATOMS: atom_id res chain seq x y z
N PRO A 1 13.10 -1.10 -16.12
CA PRO A 1 12.52 0.10 -15.45
C PRO A 1 13.66 0.94 -14.85
N ARG A 2 13.45 2.25 -14.62
CA ARG A 2 14.34 3.04 -13.74
C ARG A 2 13.93 2.75 -12.30
N VAL A 3 14.86 2.35 -11.44
CA VAL A 3 14.59 1.94 -10.06
C VAL A 3 15.60 2.64 -9.15
N PHE A 4 15.11 3.25 -8.08
CA PHE A 4 15.91 3.97 -7.08
C PHE A 4 15.54 3.47 -5.68
N TRP A 5 16.51 3.42 -4.78
CA TRP A 5 16.30 3.04 -3.39
C TRP A 5 16.55 4.25 -2.49
N PHE A 6 15.56 4.60 -1.67
CA PHE A 6 15.62 5.68 -0.70
C PHE A 6 15.72 5.07 0.72
N PRO A 7 16.93 4.87 1.26
CA PRO A 7 17.08 4.37 2.62
C PRO A 7 16.53 5.39 3.61
N HIS A 8 15.89 4.91 4.69
CA HIS A 8 15.31 5.75 5.74
C HIS A 8 14.30 6.79 5.23
N PHE A 9 13.56 6.46 4.16
CA PHE A 9 12.55 7.35 3.59
C PHE A 9 11.43 7.69 4.57
N LEU A 10 11.10 6.79 5.49
CA LEU A 10 10.21 6.99 6.63
C LEU A 10 10.99 6.78 7.93
N THR A 11 10.63 7.51 8.98
CA THR A 11 11.09 7.18 10.33
C THR A 11 10.36 5.95 10.87
N ASP A 12 10.88 5.35 11.94
CA ASP A 12 10.21 4.23 12.62
C ASP A 12 8.85 4.66 13.19
N GLU A 13 8.76 5.89 13.72
CA GLU A 13 7.51 6.45 14.25
C GLU A 13 6.46 6.66 13.15
N GLU A 14 6.89 7.14 11.98
CA GLU A 14 6.01 7.31 10.81
C GLU A 14 5.51 5.95 10.30
N CYS A 15 6.39 4.94 10.24
CA CYS A 15 6.00 3.58 9.90
C CYS A 15 4.94 3.03 10.87
N GLU A 16 5.15 3.19 12.17
CA GLU A 16 4.20 2.72 13.18
C GLU A 16 2.88 3.51 13.17
N ALA A 17 2.92 4.81 12.87
CA ALA A 17 1.72 5.62 12.72
C ALA A 17 0.87 5.17 11.52
N LEU A 18 1.49 4.91 10.37
CA LEU A 18 0.78 4.38 9.19
C LEU A 18 0.21 2.98 9.43
N LYS A 19 0.94 2.11 10.14
CA LYS A 19 0.43 0.80 10.56
C LYS A 19 -0.79 0.94 11.46
N ARG A 20 -0.74 1.79 12.49
CA ARG A 20 -1.89 2.03 13.39
C ARG A 20 -3.09 2.62 12.67
N LEU A 21 -2.85 3.46 11.67
CA LEU A 21 -3.90 4.06 10.84
C LEU A 21 -4.59 2.99 9.98
N GLY A 22 -3.83 2.16 9.29
CA GLY A 22 -4.37 1.17 8.34
C GLY A 22 -4.85 -0.14 8.96
N ALA A 23 -4.16 -0.67 9.98
CA ALA A 23 -4.36 -2.04 10.48
C ALA A 23 -5.80 -2.38 10.87
N PRO A 24 -6.56 -1.50 11.59
CA PRO A 24 -7.94 -1.81 11.97
C PRO A 24 -8.92 -1.88 10.80
N ARG A 25 -8.52 -1.39 9.61
CA ARG A 25 -9.38 -1.20 8.43
C ARG A 25 -9.05 -2.15 7.28
N LEU A 26 -8.02 -2.98 7.43
CA LEU A 26 -7.59 -3.93 6.41
C LEU A 26 -8.73 -4.88 6.03
N ARG A 27 -8.98 -5.01 4.73
CA ARG A 27 -9.91 -5.99 4.16
C ARG A 27 -9.15 -6.95 3.24
N PRO A 28 -9.61 -8.21 3.07
CA PRO A 28 -9.00 -9.10 2.09
C PRO A 28 -9.01 -8.46 0.70
N SER A 29 -7.87 -8.51 -0.01
CA SER A 29 -7.80 -8.03 -1.40
C SER A 29 -8.76 -8.83 -2.28
N GLY A 30 -9.78 -8.18 -2.84
CA GLY A 30 -10.80 -8.79 -3.69
C GLY A 30 -11.05 -7.99 -4.96
N LEU A 31 -11.33 -8.69 -6.05
CA LEU A 31 -11.82 -8.10 -7.30
C LEU A 31 -13.35 -8.22 -7.27
N THR A 32 -14.06 -7.10 -7.14
CA THR A 32 -15.54 -6.98 -7.17
C THR A 32 -16.33 -7.74 -6.11
N GLY A 33 -16.79 -7.04 -5.05
CA GLY A 33 -17.92 -7.43 -4.17
C GLY A 33 -17.76 -8.69 -3.30
N ASN A 34 -16.91 -9.62 -3.70
CA ASN A 34 -16.62 -10.86 -3.02
C ASN A 34 -15.28 -10.70 -2.33
N GLN A 35 -15.30 -10.60 -1.01
CA GLN A 35 -14.14 -10.45 -0.12
C GLN A 35 -13.29 -11.74 -0.05
N ARG A 36 -13.00 -12.34 -1.21
CA ARG A 36 -12.14 -13.53 -1.32
C ARG A 36 -10.77 -13.09 -1.77
N ARG A 37 -9.75 -13.61 -1.08
CA ARG A 37 -8.34 -13.49 -1.47
C ARG A 37 -8.18 -14.01 -2.90
N THR A 38 -7.56 -13.22 -3.76
CA THR A 38 -7.30 -13.63 -5.13
C THR A 38 -6.01 -14.44 -5.22
N SER A 39 -5.86 -15.23 -6.27
CA SER A 39 -4.60 -15.93 -6.55
C SER A 39 -3.46 -14.98 -6.96
N VAL A 40 -3.80 -13.78 -7.45
CA VAL A 40 -2.86 -12.74 -7.88
C VAL A 40 -2.33 -11.94 -6.70
N ARG A 41 -3.22 -11.44 -5.84
CA ARG A 41 -2.90 -10.73 -4.60
C ARG A 41 -3.74 -11.30 -3.46
N SER A 42 -3.10 -11.57 -2.32
CA SER A 42 -3.76 -12.13 -1.13
C SER A 42 -3.58 -11.32 0.16
N SER A 43 -3.06 -10.09 0.05
CA SER A 43 -2.84 -9.18 1.19
C SER A 43 -4.16 -8.68 1.82
N GLY A 44 -4.05 -8.23 3.06
CA GLY A 44 -5.01 -7.27 3.62
C GLY A 44 -4.71 -5.89 3.07
N VAL A 45 -5.74 -5.12 2.69
CA VAL A 45 -5.58 -3.83 2.01
C VAL A 45 -6.51 -2.79 2.63
N HIS A 46 -6.01 -1.58 2.80
CA HIS A 46 -6.78 -0.39 3.14
C HIS A 46 -6.23 0.82 2.37
N ALA A 47 -7.07 1.47 1.58
CA ALA A 47 -6.74 2.75 0.96
C ALA A 47 -7.18 3.87 1.91
N LEU A 48 -6.27 4.77 2.28
CA LEU A 48 -6.58 5.86 3.19
C LEU A 48 -7.66 6.77 2.58
N ASP A 49 -8.67 7.11 3.37
CA ASP A 49 -9.72 8.03 2.94
C ASP A 49 -9.27 9.50 3.00
N MET A 50 -10.10 10.42 2.49
CA MET A 50 -9.76 11.85 2.46
C MET A 50 -9.48 12.48 3.83
N HIS A 51 -10.06 11.95 4.90
CA HIS A 51 -9.80 12.43 6.26
C HIS A 51 -8.48 11.86 6.79
N GLU A 52 -8.21 10.57 6.55
CA GLU A 52 -6.95 9.92 6.89
C GLU A 52 -5.76 10.53 6.13
N MET A 53 -5.95 10.90 4.88
CA MET A 53 -4.96 11.60 4.05
C MET A 53 -4.58 12.99 4.59
N GLN A 54 -5.46 13.62 5.38
CA GLN A 54 -5.18 14.91 6.05
C GLN A 54 -4.42 14.74 7.36
N MET A 55 -4.24 13.52 7.86
CA MET A 55 -3.47 13.30 9.08
C MET A 55 -1.99 13.68 8.86
N PRO A 56 -1.31 14.22 9.88
CA PRO A 56 0.05 14.74 9.73
C PRO A 56 1.03 13.76 9.08
N VAL A 57 0.96 12.47 9.42
CA VAL A 57 1.84 11.44 8.86
C VAL A 57 1.58 11.19 7.36
N ALA A 58 0.33 11.18 6.92
CA ALA A 58 -0.03 10.94 5.52
C ALA A 58 0.30 12.17 4.66
N ALA A 59 -0.02 13.37 5.15
CA ALA A 59 0.31 14.62 4.47
C ALA A 59 1.83 14.82 4.32
N ALA A 60 2.60 14.54 5.38
CA ALA A 60 4.06 14.60 5.34
C ALA A 60 4.65 13.59 4.34
N LEU A 61 4.11 12.36 4.29
CA LEU A 61 4.50 11.35 3.32
C LEU A 61 4.22 11.81 1.87
N GLN A 62 3.05 12.37 1.58
CA GLN A 62 2.76 12.91 0.23
C GLN A 62 3.72 14.03 -0.18
N ALA A 63 4.01 14.97 0.72
CA ALA A 63 4.95 16.06 0.44
C ALA A 63 6.37 15.53 0.16
N ARG A 64 6.81 14.50 0.90
CA ARG A 64 8.10 13.85 0.69
C ARG A 64 8.15 13.11 -0.65
N ILE A 65 7.11 12.34 -0.99
CA ILE A 65 6.99 11.66 -2.29
C ILE A 65 7.01 12.69 -3.43
N ALA A 66 6.28 13.80 -3.32
CA ALA A 66 6.28 14.87 -4.32
C ALA A 66 7.67 15.45 -4.55
N THR A 67 8.42 15.68 -3.47
CA THR A 67 9.79 16.18 -3.53
C THR A 67 10.71 15.22 -4.28
N GLU A 68 10.70 13.93 -3.92
CA GLU A 68 11.61 12.95 -4.52
C GLU A 68 11.24 12.55 -5.95
N THR A 69 9.94 12.44 -6.25
CA THR A 69 9.44 12.07 -7.59
C THR A 69 9.39 13.24 -8.55
N LYS A 70 9.44 14.48 -8.03
CA LYS A 70 9.27 15.73 -8.79
C LYS A 70 7.92 15.80 -9.50
N LEU A 71 6.91 15.18 -8.91
CA LEU A 71 5.54 15.17 -9.40
C LEU A 71 4.62 15.97 -8.48
N PRO A 72 3.62 16.69 -9.04
CA PRO A 72 2.58 17.35 -8.27
C PRO A 72 1.73 16.34 -7.48
N ILE A 73 1.33 16.71 -6.27
CA ILE A 73 0.51 15.86 -5.37
C ILE A 73 -0.86 15.57 -5.99
N GLU A 74 -1.36 16.47 -6.85
CA GLU A 74 -2.63 16.34 -7.55
C GLU A 74 -2.68 15.13 -8.51
N LEU A 75 -1.52 14.56 -8.87
CA LEU A 75 -1.44 13.35 -9.68
C LEU A 75 -1.37 12.07 -8.85
N PHE A 76 -1.30 12.18 -7.52
CA PHE A 76 -1.19 11.02 -6.64
C PHE A 76 -2.55 10.39 -6.39
N GLU A 77 -2.57 9.06 -6.45
CA GLU A 77 -3.65 8.26 -5.88
C GLU A 77 -3.60 8.32 -4.34
N THR A 78 -4.62 7.78 -3.68
CA THR A 78 -4.61 7.64 -2.22
C THR A 78 -3.53 6.65 -1.78
N ILE A 79 -3.01 6.84 -0.57
CA ILE A 79 -2.02 5.91 -0.02
C ILE A 79 -2.71 4.58 0.30
N GLU A 80 -2.20 3.49 -0.27
CA GLU A 80 -2.65 2.13 0.04
C GLU A 80 -1.72 1.46 1.04
N VAL A 81 -2.26 1.08 2.21
CA VAL A 81 -1.58 0.26 3.21
C VAL A 81 -1.90 -1.22 2.92
N GLN A 82 -0.86 -2.03 2.75
CA GLN A 82 -0.99 -3.46 2.51
C GLN A 82 -0.29 -4.28 3.59
N GLN A 83 -0.92 -5.36 4.04
CA GLN A 83 -0.37 -6.31 5.00
C GLN A 83 -0.26 -7.70 4.37
N TYR A 84 0.95 -8.26 4.41
CA TYR A 84 1.25 -9.63 4.00
C TYR A 84 1.59 -10.43 5.25
N ARG A 85 0.88 -11.53 5.47
CA ARG A 85 1.16 -12.46 6.56
C ARG A 85 2.02 -13.61 6.05
N SER A 86 3.02 -13.97 6.83
CA SER A 86 3.81 -15.19 6.58
C SER A 86 2.96 -16.45 6.79
N ALA A 87 3.48 -17.59 6.36
CA ALA A 87 2.78 -18.88 6.47
C ALA A 87 2.47 -19.26 7.93
N ASP A 88 3.38 -18.97 8.85
CA ASP A 88 3.26 -19.20 10.29
C ASP A 88 2.29 -18.23 10.99
N ALA A 89 2.08 -17.03 10.41
CA ALA A 89 1.17 -16.00 10.93
C ALA A 89 -0.26 -16.11 10.38
N GLY A 90 -0.68 -17.29 9.89
CA GLY A 90 -2.00 -17.51 9.33
C GLY A 90 -2.20 -16.92 7.93
N GLY A 91 -1.11 -16.66 7.21
CA GLY A 91 -1.14 -16.61 5.74
C GLY A 91 -1.60 -17.97 5.18
N GLY A 92 -2.09 -18.01 3.95
CA GLY A 92 -2.44 -19.29 3.31
C GLY A 92 -1.24 -20.23 3.20
N GLU A 93 -1.42 -21.39 2.56
CA GLU A 93 -0.30 -22.27 2.25
C GLU A 93 0.78 -21.50 1.45
N GLY A 94 1.96 -21.28 2.06
CA GLY A 94 3.05 -20.47 1.51
C GLY A 94 3.06 -18.97 1.88
N GLY A 95 2.13 -18.49 2.70
CA GLY A 95 2.02 -17.07 3.08
C GLY A 95 1.26 -16.20 2.07
N ASP A 96 1.03 -14.93 2.42
CA ASP A 96 0.44 -13.95 1.52
C ASP A 96 1.42 -13.49 0.46
N LYS A 97 0.92 -13.24 -0.75
CA LYS A 97 1.75 -12.89 -1.91
C LYS A 97 1.08 -11.91 -2.86
N TYR A 98 1.91 -11.30 -3.71
CA TYR A 98 1.50 -10.59 -4.91
C TYR A 98 2.31 -11.16 -6.09
N GLN A 99 1.64 -11.74 -7.08
CA GLN A 99 2.30 -12.18 -8.32
C GLN A 99 2.86 -11.00 -9.12
N PRO A 100 3.94 -11.20 -9.90
CA PRO A 100 4.47 -10.17 -10.79
C PRO A 100 3.37 -9.59 -11.71
N HIS A 101 3.33 -8.27 -11.82
CA HIS A 101 2.35 -7.52 -12.61
C HIS A 101 2.94 -6.17 -13.03
N TYR A 102 2.20 -5.44 -13.88
CA TYR A 102 2.46 -4.04 -14.17
C TYR A 102 1.56 -3.14 -13.32
N ASP A 103 2.09 -2.03 -12.83
CA ASP A 103 1.30 -1.01 -12.13
C ASP A 103 0.39 -0.23 -13.11
N SER A 104 0.76 -0.17 -14.40
CA SER A 104 -0.03 0.52 -15.41
C SER A 104 -1.29 -0.28 -15.81
N THR A 105 -2.40 0.43 -15.96
CA THR A 105 -3.65 -0.16 -16.46
C THR A 105 -3.58 -0.53 -17.95
N SER A 106 -2.71 0.13 -18.72
CA SER A 106 -2.45 -0.11 -20.15
C SER A 106 -1.51 -1.28 -20.42
N GLY A 107 -0.86 -1.84 -19.39
CA GLY A 107 0.03 -3.00 -19.51
C GLY A 107 -0.68 -4.35 -19.61
N ARG A 108 -2.02 -4.37 -19.65
CA ARG A 108 -2.83 -5.57 -19.92
C ARG A 108 -2.85 -5.83 -21.44
N GLN A 109 -1.77 -6.38 -21.97
CA GLN A 109 -1.80 -7.08 -23.26
C GLN A 109 -2.09 -8.56 -23.02
#